data_AF-D6PCC7-F1
#
_entry.id   AF-D6PCC7-F1
#
_cell.length_a   1.000
_cell.length_b   1.000
_cell.length_c   1.000
_cell.angle_alpha   90.00
_cell.angle_beta   90.00
_cell.angle_gamma   90.00
#
_symmetry.space_group_name_H-M   'P 1'
#
loop_
_entity.id
_entity.type
_entity.pdbx_description
1 polymer ?
#
loop_
_entity_poly.entity_id
_entity_poly.type
_entity_poly.pdbx_seq_one_letter_code
_entity_poly.pdbx_strand_id
1 'polypeptide(L)'
;MTAITPKKHFREWIEELERAGISPKAVILPAAGLAELITSREPEPVAVLSVGASETHLAVRGSGGELAYARTIRFGGDRIEKQVALATGLTTDEIKAAKKSLRLGPDADYPDGSREQALSLALEKALRTLVSDLSTTFKVLPRHLAPGRLLLTGGLSNLNGLADLIATHLDVPVSYVDVVKSLEKVDVGLPLGAEYGVCAAMLLAYLRRGRGVPLNMRQGEFAYQGEFSLYRGEAIRLGVGLTVLLLLAIGGQVGDYYMAKQIEKDVRDGFCQATKKIVGRKVCSPDAALSIVRQPADTATGLFRPDYSAATLFEMTSRVIGPDLDIGLKEIDIAIEVDRSTPDVIRAKGNAISFDATEQLKQAFSVQPCVRESRIDKQRKQRGSSGFHGYGEDPMRRGDDSRRNAGLLGRE
;
A
#
# COMPACT_ATOMS: atom_id res chain seq x y z
N MET A 1 9.42 41.28 0.70
CA MET A 1 8.24 41.97 0.11
C MET A 1 6.99 41.35 0.71
N THR A 2 6.01 42.16 1.11
CA THR A 2 4.79 41.69 1.79
C THR A 2 3.57 42.31 1.12
N ALA A 3 2.52 41.52 0.91
CA ALA A 3 1.23 41.98 0.43
C ALA A 3 0.18 41.68 1.50
N ILE A 4 -0.72 42.63 1.74
CA ILE A 4 -1.78 42.50 2.74
C ILE A 4 -3.13 42.86 2.10
N THR A 5 -4.18 42.16 2.52
CA THR A 5 -5.56 42.43 2.11
C THR A 5 -6.48 42.19 3.32
N PRO A 6 -7.59 42.93 3.47
CA PRO A 6 -8.57 42.63 4.51
C PRO A 6 -9.10 41.20 4.36
N LYS A 7 -8.91 40.40 5.43
CA LYS A 7 -9.31 38.99 5.49
C LYS A 7 -10.77 38.76 5.08
N LYS A 8 -11.67 39.67 5.45
CA LYS A 8 -13.09 39.61 5.08
C LYS A 8 -13.31 39.65 3.57
N HIS A 9 -12.69 40.61 2.87
CA HIS A 9 -12.83 40.77 1.43
C HIS A 9 -12.21 39.59 0.67
N PHE A 10 -11.05 39.11 1.14
CA PHE A 10 -10.41 37.95 0.54
C PHE A 10 -11.27 36.68 0.67
N ARG A 11 -11.89 36.48 1.84
CA ARG A 11 -12.80 35.35 2.07
C ARG A 11 -14.02 35.41 1.14
N GLU A 12 -14.70 36.55 1.08
CA GLU A 12 -15.89 36.74 0.23
C GLU A 12 -15.57 36.42 -1.24
N TRP A 13 -14.41 36.85 -1.72
CA TRP A 13 -13.95 36.58 -3.08
C TRP A 13 -13.59 35.10 -3.33
N ILE A 14 -12.93 34.43 -2.39
CA ILE A 14 -12.66 32.98 -2.49
C ILE A 14 -13.97 32.18 -2.49
N GLU A 15 -14.91 32.52 -1.60
CA GLU A 15 -16.22 31.86 -1.51
C GLU A 15 -17.05 32.06 -2.79
N GLU A 16 -16.91 33.20 -3.47
CA GLU A 16 -17.52 33.44 -4.78
C GLU A 16 -16.95 32.53 -5.87
N LEU A 17 -15.62 32.38 -5.91
CA LEU A 17 -14.97 31.45 -6.84
C LEU A 17 -15.37 29.99 -6.54
N GLU A 18 -15.41 29.60 -5.28
CA GLU A 18 -15.81 28.25 -4.86
C GLU A 18 -17.28 27.95 -5.22
N ARG A 19 -18.18 28.93 -5.09
CA ARG A 19 -19.57 28.82 -5.57
C ARG A 19 -19.67 28.61 -7.08
N ALA A 20 -18.70 29.11 -7.85
CA ALA A 20 -18.58 28.86 -9.28
C ALA A 20 -17.88 27.52 -9.62
N GLY A 21 -17.54 26.70 -8.61
CA GLY A 21 -16.79 25.46 -8.80
C GLY A 21 -15.30 25.66 -9.08
N ILE A 22 -14.77 26.86 -8.83
CA ILE A 22 -13.37 27.22 -9.10
C ILE A 22 -12.62 27.34 -7.77
N SER A 23 -11.65 26.46 -7.53
CA SER A 23 -10.75 26.58 -6.38
C SER A 23 -9.36 27.07 -6.83
N PRO A 24 -9.02 28.36 -6.63
CA PRO A 24 -7.74 28.89 -7.10
C PRO A 24 -6.58 28.25 -6.33
N LYS A 25 -5.60 27.72 -7.06
CA LYS A 25 -4.38 27.13 -6.48
C LYS A 25 -3.42 28.19 -5.93
N ALA A 26 -3.40 29.37 -6.54
CA ALA A 26 -2.65 30.53 -6.11
C ALA A 26 -3.45 31.80 -6.37
N VAL A 27 -3.27 32.80 -5.52
CA VAL A 27 -3.87 34.13 -5.70
C VAL A 27 -2.77 35.14 -5.52
N ILE A 28 -2.41 35.83 -6.59
CA ILE A 28 -1.22 36.67 -6.66
C ILE A 28 -1.61 38.07 -7.11
N LEU A 29 -0.85 39.06 -6.67
CA LEU A 29 -1.01 40.42 -7.20
C LEU A 29 -0.65 40.42 -8.70
N PRO A 30 -1.51 40.95 -9.59
CA PRO A 30 -1.24 40.96 -11.03
C PRO A 30 0.14 41.56 -11.39
N ALA A 31 0.50 42.66 -10.73
CA ALA A 31 1.80 43.30 -10.89
C ALA A 31 2.96 42.39 -10.48
N ALA A 32 2.82 41.55 -9.47
CA ALA A 32 3.90 40.64 -9.05
C ALA A 32 4.20 39.56 -10.10
N GLY A 33 3.17 39.12 -10.85
CA GLY A 33 3.33 38.15 -11.92
C GLY A 33 4.13 38.68 -13.11
N LEU A 34 4.01 39.97 -13.43
CA LEU A 34 4.61 40.56 -14.64
C LEU A 34 6.13 40.37 -14.77
N ALA A 35 6.86 40.27 -13.66
CA ALA A 35 8.31 39.99 -13.70
C ALA A 35 8.65 38.65 -14.38
N GLU A 36 7.70 37.72 -14.44
CA GLU A 36 7.84 36.40 -15.06
C GLU A 36 7.71 36.44 -16.59
N LEU A 37 7.26 37.55 -17.17
CA LEU A 37 7.31 37.74 -18.63
C LEU A 37 8.74 37.95 -19.15
N ILE A 38 9.68 38.30 -18.28
CA ILE A 38 11.07 38.44 -18.69
C ILE A 38 11.72 37.05 -18.66
N THR A 39 12.14 36.53 -19.80
CA THR A 39 12.69 35.17 -19.92
C THR A 39 14.22 35.13 -19.84
N SER A 40 14.90 36.17 -20.32
CA SER A 40 16.36 36.30 -20.30
C SER A 40 16.86 36.74 -18.93
N ARG A 41 18.08 36.33 -18.55
CA ARG A 41 18.78 36.95 -17.40
C ARG A 41 19.43 38.23 -17.88
N GLU A 42 19.17 39.32 -17.17
CA GLU A 42 19.59 40.67 -17.58
C GLU A 42 20.55 41.23 -16.53
N PRO A 43 21.64 41.91 -16.95
CA PRO A 43 22.62 42.48 -16.02
C PRO A 43 22.05 43.68 -15.25
N GLU A 44 21.05 44.35 -15.82
CA GLU A 44 20.39 45.51 -15.24
C GLU A 44 18.92 45.18 -14.87
N PRO A 45 18.32 45.91 -13.92
CA PRO A 45 16.90 45.75 -13.63
C PRO A 45 16.03 46.04 -14.85
N VAL A 46 14.95 45.28 -15.01
CA VAL A 46 14.00 45.45 -16.12
C VAL A 46 12.62 45.69 -15.57
N ALA A 47 11.98 46.76 -16.06
CA ALA A 47 10.59 47.05 -15.76
C ALA A 47 9.64 46.35 -16.73
N VAL A 48 8.48 45.90 -16.26
CA VAL A 48 7.38 45.41 -17.10
C VAL A 48 6.13 46.19 -16.73
N LEU A 49 5.52 46.81 -17.73
CA LEU A 49 4.34 47.65 -17.61
C LEU A 49 3.19 47.03 -18.41
N SER A 50 2.09 46.69 -17.74
CA SER A 50 0.84 46.34 -18.39
C SER A 50 -0.17 47.46 -18.28
N VAL A 51 -0.59 48.06 -19.40
CA VAL A 51 -1.59 49.12 -19.41
C VAL A 51 -2.95 48.56 -19.86
N GLY A 52 -3.85 48.35 -18.90
CA GLY A 52 -5.19 47.81 -19.11
C GLY A 52 -6.27 48.87 -19.31
N ALA A 53 -7.54 48.45 -19.25
CA ALA A 53 -8.69 49.34 -19.36
C ALA A 53 -8.90 50.16 -18.07
N SER A 54 -8.92 49.51 -16.91
CA SER A 54 -9.15 50.17 -15.62
C SER A 54 -7.88 50.39 -14.80
N GLU A 55 -6.91 49.49 -14.95
CA GLU A 55 -5.69 49.45 -14.14
C GLU A 55 -4.43 49.31 -14.99
N THR A 56 -3.34 49.85 -14.45
CA THR A 56 -1.99 49.70 -14.99
C THR A 56 -1.12 49.02 -13.94
N HIS A 57 -0.43 47.96 -14.32
CA HIS A 57 0.42 47.18 -13.43
C HIS A 57 1.88 47.37 -13.82
N LEU A 58 2.73 47.64 -12.83
CA LEU A 58 4.16 47.82 -13.00
C LEU A 58 4.90 46.82 -12.11
N ALA A 59 5.84 46.10 -12.69
CA ALA A 59 6.83 45.31 -11.98
C ALA A 59 8.23 45.76 -12.34
N VAL A 60 9.17 45.65 -11.40
CA VAL A 60 10.60 45.70 -11.69
C VAL A 60 11.22 44.40 -11.20
N ARG A 61 11.93 43.73 -12.11
CA ARG A 61 12.74 42.58 -11.78
C ARG A 61 14.20 43.03 -11.62
N GLY A 62 14.80 42.68 -10.49
CA GLY A 62 16.21 42.97 -10.21
C GLY A 62 17.15 42.17 -11.13
N SER A 63 18.43 42.55 -11.15
CA SER A 63 19.47 41.87 -11.91
C SER A 63 19.72 40.41 -11.45
N GLY A 64 19.34 40.08 -10.22
CA GLY A 64 19.35 38.71 -9.70
C GLY A 64 18.22 37.82 -10.23
N GLY A 65 17.24 38.39 -10.94
CA GLY A 65 16.07 37.68 -11.49
C GLY A 65 14.86 37.64 -10.55
N GLU A 66 14.95 38.24 -9.36
CA GLU A 66 13.86 38.34 -8.40
C GLU A 66 12.94 39.53 -8.65
N LEU A 67 11.68 39.40 -8.23
CA LEU A 67 10.75 40.52 -8.17
C LEU A 67 11.24 41.51 -7.10
N ALA A 68 11.66 42.71 -7.54
CA ALA A 68 12.20 43.74 -6.67
C ALA A 68 11.17 44.82 -6.32
N TYR A 69 10.25 45.13 -7.25
CA TYR A 69 9.19 46.11 -7.04
C TYR A 69 7.91 45.70 -7.78
N ALA A 70 6.75 45.99 -7.20
CA ALA A 70 5.45 45.80 -7.82
C ALA A 70 4.48 46.88 -7.36
N ARG A 71 3.69 47.44 -8.28
CA ARG A 71 2.64 48.43 -8.00
C ARG A 71 1.50 48.31 -9.01
N THR A 72 0.30 48.64 -8.55
CA THR A 72 -0.87 48.89 -9.41
C THR A 72 -1.25 50.36 -9.34
N ILE A 73 -1.52 50.96 -10.49
CA ILE A 73 -2.04 52.32 -10.66
C ILE A 73 -3.48 52.18 -11.15
N ARG A 74 -4.44 52.85 -10.48
CA ARG A 74 -5.84 52.94 -10.91
C ARG A 74 -5.99 53.95 -12.04
N PHE A 75 -5.39 53.60 -13.17
CA PHE A 75 -5.37 54.36 -14.41
C PHE A 75 -5.31 53.39 -15.57
N GLY A 76 -6.07 53.63 -16.62
CA GLY A 76 -6.10 52.81 -17.82
C GLY A 76 -6.91 53.45 -18.94
N GLY A 77 -7.17 52.67 -19.99
CA GLY A 77 -7.95 53.06 -21.16
C GLY A 77 -9.27 53.78 -20.86
N ASP A 78 -10.05 53.32 -19.86
CA ASP A 78 -11.36 53.90 -19.54
C ASP A 78 -11.25 55.36 -19.09
N ARG A 79 -10.19 55.68 -18.34
CA ARG A 79 -9.95 57.04 -17.86
C ARG A 79 -9.45 57.94 -18.99
N ILE A 80 -8.61 57.39 -19.87
CA ILE A 80 -8.14 58.09 -21.07
C ILE A 80 -9.33 58.42 -21.98
N GLU A 81 -10.17 57.43 -22.28
CA GLU A 81 -11.33 57.59 -23.16
C GLU A 81 -12.31 58.64 -22.61
N LYS A 82 -12.56 58.66 -21.29
CA LYS A 82 -13.36 59.71 -20.65
C LYS A 82 -12.74 61.10 -20.78
N GLN A 83 -11.43 61.23 -20.58
CA GLN A 83 -10.74 62.52 -20.70
C GLN A 83 -10.73 63.03 -22.14
N VAL A 84 -10.54 62.13 -23.10
CA VAL A 84 -10.58 62.46 -24.53
C VAL A 84 -11.98 62.83 -24.97
N ALA A 85 -13.01 62.11 -24.52
CA ALA A 85 -14.42 62.44 -24.79
C ALA A 85 -14.76 63.86 -24.31
N LEU A 86 -14.34 64.22 -23.09
CA LEU A 86 -14.54 65.56 -22.56
C LEU A 86 -13.80 66.64 -23.37
N ALA A 87 -12.62 66.34 -23.91
CA ALA A 87 -11.81 67.29 -24.67
C ALA A 87 -12.27 67.47 -26.12
N THR A 88 -12.88 66.44 -26.72
CA THR A 88 -13.17 66.38 -28.16
C THR A 88 -14.66 66.36 -28.49
N GLY A 89 -15.53 66.14 -27.50
CA GLY A 89 -16.98 65.96 -27.69
C GLY A 89 -17.37 64.62 -28.30
N LEU A 90 -16.41 63.71 -28.53
CA LEU A 90 -16.66 62.41 -29.13
C LEU A 90 -17.21 61.40 -28.13
N THR A 91 -17.97 60.44 -28.63
CA THR A 91 -18.42 59.29 -27.84
C THR A 91 -17.27 58.32 -27.59
N THR A 92 -17.39 57.49 -26.54
CA THR A 92 -16.38 56.47 -26.22
C THR A 92 -16.17 55.47 -27.35
N ASP A 93 -17.22 55.14 -28.10
CA ASP A 93 -17.14 54.17 -29.20
C ASP A 93 -16.42 54.75 -30.41
N GLU A 94 -16.67 56.03 -30.75
CA GLU A 94 -15.90 56.74 -31.77
C GLU A 94 -14.42 56.81 -31.41
N ILE A 95 -14.08 57.08 -30.15
CA ILE A 95 -12.69 57.13 -29.68
C ILE A 95 -12.03 55.75 -29.81
N LYS A 96 -12.72 54.67 -29.40
CA LYS A 96 -12.21 53.30 -29.53
C LYS A 96 -11.97 52.91 -30.99
N ALA A 97 -12.85 53.31 -31.90
CA ALA A 97 -12.69 53.06 -33.32
C ALA A 97 -11.48 53.83 -33.88
N ALA A 98 -11.37 55.12 -33.57
CA ALA A 98 -10.31 55.99 -34.05
C ALA A 98 -8.92 55.60 -33.51
N LYS A 99 -8.81 55.08 -32.28
CA LYS A 99 -7.54 54.60 -31.68
C LYS A 99 -6.77 53.61 -32.56
N LYS A 100 -7.45 52.83 -33.40
CA LYS A 100 -6.80 51.80 -34.24
C LYS A 100 -5.99 52.39 -35.39
N SER A 101 -6.36 53.58 -35.89
CA SER A 101 -5.69 54.26 -37.01
C SER A 101 -4.81 55.43 -36.54
N LEU A 102 -4.80 55.74 -35.24
CA LEU A 102 -4.02 56.84 -34.69
C LEU A 102 -2.61 56.40 -34.28
N ARG A 103 -1.65 57.30 -34.50
CA ARG A 103 -0.26 57.26 -34.05
C ARG A 103 -0.02 58.45 -33.12
N LEU A 104 0.63 58.17 -32.00
CA LEU A 104 1.09 59.17 -31.05
C LEU A 104 2.54 59.57 -31.36
N GLY A 105 2.95 60.72 -30.84
CA GLY A 105 4.33 61.19 -30.87
C GLY A 105 4.66 62.07 -32.06
N PRO A 106 5.92 62.50 -32.17
CA PRO A 106 6.36 63.49 -33.17
C PRO A 106 6.26 62.99 -34.61
N ASP A 107 6.26 61.68 -34.83
CA ASP A 107 6.10 61.06 -36.15
C ASP A 107 4.64 60.97 -36.61
N ALA A 108 3.70 61.47 -35.81
CA ALA A 108 2.29 61.53 -36.17
C ALA A 108 2.08 62.64 -37.22
N ASP A 109 2.01 62.25 -38.48
CA ASP A 109 1.73 63.16 -39.60
C ASP A 109 0.23 63.26 -39.84
N TYR A 110 -0.38 64.29 -39.24
CA TYR A 110 -1.78 64.63 -39.45
C TYR A 110 -1.89 66.03 -40.03
N PRO A 111 -2.81 66.27 -41.00
CA PRO A 111 -3.05 67.61 -41.50
C PRO A 111 -3.42 68.58 -40.36
N ASP A 112 -2.88 69.79 -40.41
CA ASP A 112 -3.15 70.80 -39.39
C ASP A 112 -4.64 71.11 -39.29
N GLY A 113 -5.16 71.09 -38.06
CA GLY A 113 -6.58 71.29 -37.76
C GLY A 113 -7.47 70.08 -38.05
N SER A 114 -6.90 68.94 -38.47
CA SER A 114 -7.67 67.70 -38.66
C SER A 114 -8.21 67.16 -37.35
N ARG A 115 -9.29 66.36 -37.45
CA ARG A 115 -9.90 65.67 -36.31
C ARG A 115 -8.91 64.69 -35.68
N GLU A 116 -8.10 64.04 -36.50
CA GLU A 116 -7.08 63.08 -36.10
C GLU A 116 -5.96 63.75 -35.30
N GLN A 117 -5.48 64.92 -35.73
CA GLN A 117 -4.50 65.72 -34.98
C GLN A 117 -5.04 66.11 -33.60
N ALA A 118 -6.26 66.65 -33.55
CA ALA A 118 -6.90 67.04 -32.29
C ALA A 118 -7.09 65.85 -31.34
N LEU A 119 -7.47 64.69 -31.88
CA LEU A 119 -7.67 63.46 -31.12
C LEU A 119 -6.35 62.87 -30.61
N SER A 120 -5.29 62.88 -31.43
CA SER A 120 -3.95 62.46 -31.02
C SER A 120 -3.42 63.33 -29.87
N LEU A 121 -3.51 64.66 -30.00
CA LEU A 121 -3.12 65.60 -28.94
C LEU A 121 -3.91 65.39 -27.64
N ALA A 122 -5.23 65.12 -27.75
CA ALA A 122 -6.06 64.82 -26.60
C ALA A 122 -5.64 63.50 -25.91
N LEU A 123 -5.32 62.47 -26.69
CA LEU A 123 -4.81 61.18 -26.18
C LEU A 123 -3.46 61.34 -25.48
N GLU A 124 -2.50 62.03 -26.09
CA GLU A 124 -1.21 62.31 -25.46
C GLU A 124 -1.38 63.07 -24.15
N LYS A 125 -2.23 64.10 -24.14
CA LYS A 125 -2.52 64.88 -22.93
C LYS A 125 -3.11 64.02 -21.82
N ALA A 126 -4.02 63.10 -22.14
CA ALA A 126 -4.57 62.16 -21.17
C ALA A 126 -3.48 61.20 -20.62
N LEU A 127 -2.61 60.70 -21.50
CA LEU A 127 -1.50 59.79 -21.16
C LEU A 127 -0.41 60.44 -20.29
N ARG A 128 -0.22 61.76 -20.35
CA ARG A 128 0.75 62.47 -19.50
C ARG A 128 0.58 62.19 -18.01
N THR A 129 -0.64 61.94 -17.56
CA THR A 129 -0.90 61.58 -16.15
C THR A 129 -0.21 60.27 -15.78
N LEU A 130 -0.34 59.24 -16.63
CA LEU A 130 0.30 57.95 -16.41
C LEU A 130 1.82 58.07 -16.47
N VAL A 131 2.33 58.75 -17.50
CA VAL A 131 3.76 58.94 -17.71
C VAL A 131 4.41 59.70 -16.53
N SER A 132 3.73 60.71 -15.99
CA SER A 132 4.19 61.45 -14.81
C SER A 132 4.24 60.56 -13.55
N ASP A 133 3.24 59.71 -13.33
CA ASP A 133 3.23 58.76 -12.21
C ASP A 133 4.34 57.71 -12.35
N LEU A 134 4.60 57.23 -13.57
CA LEU A 134 5.72 56.33 -13.85
C LEU A 134 7.07 57.01 -13.63
N SER A 135 7.26 58.24 -14.12
CA SER A 135 8.47 59.04 -13.89
C SER A 135 8.73 59.24 -12.39
N THR A 136 7.69 59.58 -11.65
CA THR A 136 7.76 59.71 -10.19
C THR A 136 8.12 58.39 -9.53
N THR A 137 7.52 57.29 -9.97
CA THR A 137 7.85 55.95 -9.48
C THR A 137 9.32 55.63 -9.69
N PHE A 138 9.85 55.82 -10.90
CA PHE A 138 11.25 55.51 -11.22
C PHE A 138 12.25 56.40 -10.47
N LYS A 139 11.91 57.68 -10.24
CA LYS A 139 12.74 58.60 -9.44
C LYS A 139 12.82 58.21 -7.96
N VAL A 140 11.75 57.61 -7.41
CA VAL A 140 11.69 57.18 -6.01
C VAL A 140 12.34 55.81 -5.80
N LEU A 141 12.48 55.00 -6.85
CA LEU A 141 13.17 53.72 -6.75
C LEU A 141 14.65 53.91 -6.36
N PRO A 142 15.20 53.03 -5.51
CA PRO A 142 16.65 52.99 -5.27
C PRO A 142 17.41 52.85 -6.59
N ARG A 143 18.59 53.47 -6.70
CA ARG A 143 19.41 53.45 -7.94
C ARG A 143 19.67 52.03 -8.48
N HIS A 144 19.90 51.06 -7.60
CA HIS A 144 20.14 49.66 -8.00
C HIS A 144 18.88 48.93 -8.51
N LEU A 145 17.70 49.55 -8.41
CA LEU A 145 16.42 49.08 -8.94
C LEU A 145 15.90 49.96 -10.08
N ALA A 146 16.62 51.02 -10.46
CA ALA A 146 16.26 51.82 -11.62
C ALA A 146 16.34 50.94 -12.87
N PRO A 147 15.25 50.81 -13.64
CA PRO A 147 15.23 49.91 -14.78
C PRO A 147 16.07 50.45 -15.94
N GLY A 148 16.94 49.62 -16.51
CA GLY A 148 17.70 49.95 -17.72
C GLY A 148 16.85 49.87 -19.00
N ARG A 149 15.72 49.16 -18.95
CA ARG A 149 14.70 49.11 -20.02
C ARG A 149 13.31 48.77 -19.47
N LEU A 150 12.29 49.08 -20.25
CA LEU A 150 10.89 48.81 -19.96
C LEU A 150 10.28 47.91 -21.03
N LEU A 151 9.58 46.87 -20.60
CA LEU A 151 8.75 46.01 -21.43
C LEU A 151 7.28 46.41 -21.32
N LEU A 152 6.61 46.62 -22.45
CA LEU A 152 5.23 47.08 -22.51
C LEU A 152 4.29 45.96 -22.96
N THR A 153 3.17 45.82 -22.26
CA THR A 153 2.07 44.89 -22.56
C THR A 153 0.73 45.50 -22.15
N GLY A 154 -0.37 44.76 -22.31
CA GLY A 154 -1.73 45.18 -21.96
C GLY A 154 -2.48 45.74 -23.17
N GLY A 155 -3.81 45.84 -23.07
CA GLY A 155 -4.62 46.24 -24.23
C GLY A 155 -4.27 47.61 -24.82
N LEU A 156 -3.81 48.55 -23.99
CA LEU A 156 -3.42 49.88 -24.48
C LEU A 156 -2.03 49.90 -25.13
N SER A 157 -1.20 48.88 -24.97
CA SER A 157 0.09 48.81 -25.67
C SER A 157 -0.07 48.74 -27.19
N ASN A 158 -1.26 48.34 -27.67
CA ASN A 158 -1.60 48.32 -29.09
C ASN A 158 -1.75 49.72 -29.71
N LEU A 159 -1.72 50.79 -28.91
CA LEU A 159 -1.75 52.15 -29.42
C LEU A 159 -0.40 52.51 -30.07
N ASN A 160 -0.44 52.85 -31.34
CA ASN A 160 0.77 53.15 -32.13
C ASN A 160 1.47 54.40 -31.57
N GLY A 161 2.79 54.33 -31.37
CA GLY A 161 3.59 55.41 -30.78
C GLY A 161 3.55 55.49 -29.25
N LEU A 162 2.80 54.62 -28.54
CA LEU A 162 2.79 54.63 -27.07
C LEU A 162 4.16 54.27 -26.48
N ALA A 163 4.85 53.29 -27.07
CA ALA A 163 6.20 52.92 -26.64
C ALA A 163 7.17 54.10 -26.78
N ASP A 164 7.11 54.81 -27.91
CA ASP A 164 7.95 55.97 -28.21
C ASP A 164 7.66 57.14 -27.26
N LEU A 165 6.37 57.40 -26.98
CA LEU A 165 5.93 58.41 -26.01
C LEU A 165 6.48 58.12 -24.61
N ILE A 166 6.36 56.87 -24.14
CA ILE A 166 6.86 56.47 -22.82
C ILE A 166 8.40 56.55 -22.80
N ALA A 167 9.08 56.06 -23.84
CA ALA A 167 10.53 56.07 -23.93
C ALA A 167 11.10 57.49 -23.86
N THR A 168 10.52 58.41 -24.63
CA THR A 168 10.92 59.82 -24.68
C THR A 168 10.75 60.51 -23.32
N HIS A 169 9.65 60.25 -22.62
CA HIS A 169 9.38 60.92 -21.35
C HIS A 169 10.08 60.30 -20.13
N LEU A 170 10.36 59.00 -20.17
CA LEU A 170 11.04 58.30 -19.08
C LEU A 170 12.55 58.25 -19.26
N ASP A 171 13.07 58.56 -20.46
CA ASP A 171 14.48 58.40 -20.83
C ASP A 171 14.97 56.96 -20.59
N VAL A 172 14.12 55.99 -20.95
CA VAL A 172 14.37 54.55 -20.80
C VAL A 172 13.91 53.84 -22.07
N PRO A 173 14.73 52.96 -22.67
CA PRO A 173 14.32 52.16 -23.82
C PRO A 173 13.04 51.35 -23.53
N VAL A 174 12.03 51.47 -24.41
CA VAL A 174 10.78 50.73 -24.31
C VAL A 174 10.67 49.73 -25.47
N SER A 175 10.30 48.49 -25.16
CA SER A 175 10.01 47.45 -26.15
C SER A 175 8.77 46.66 -25.76
N TYR A 176 8.13 45.99 -26.71
CA TYR A 176 6.93 45.20 -26.43
C TYR A 176 7.29 43.82 -25.87
N VAL A 177 6.44 43.30 -24.97
CA VAL A 177 6.51 41.90 -24.55
C VAL A 177 6.03 41.01 -25.69
N ASP A 178 6.82 40.00 -26.02
CA ASP A 178 6.35 38.87 -26.81
C ASP A 178 5.73 37.82 -25.86
N VAL A 179 4.40 37.87 -25.72
CA VAL A 179 3.66 37.01 -24.79
C VAL A 179 3.81 35.54 -25.17
N VAL A 180 3.77 35.23 -26.47
CA VAL A 180 3.89 33.84 -26.97
C VAL A 180 5.27 33.29 -26.69
N LYS A 181 6.32 34.05 -27.01
CA LYS A 181 7.70 33.64 -26.71
C LYS A 181 7.95 33.48 -25.21
N SER A 182 7.27 34.26 -24.37
CA SER A 182 7.38 34.16 -22.92
C SER A 182 6.85 32.82 -22.36
N LEU A 183 5.95 32.17 -23.10
CA LEU A 183 5.34 30.90 -22.73
C LEU A 183 6.16 29.66 -23.12
N GLU A 184 7.22 29.84 -23.92
CA GLU A 184 8.19 28.83 -24.38
C GLU A 184 7.55 27.54 -24.94
N LYS A 185 7.14 26.62 -24.05
CA LYS A 185 6.64 25.26 -24.36
C LYS A 185 5.14 25.11 -24.19
N VAL A 186 4.44 26.14 -23.72
CA VAL A 186 2.98 26.10 -23.57
C VAL A 186 2.37 26.49 -24.90
N ASP A 187 1.90 25.50 -25.66
CA ASP A 187 1.03 25.75 -26.81
C ASP A 187 -0.37 26.09 -26.29
N VAL A 188 -0.84 27.28 -26.63
CA VAL A 188 -2.08 27.86 -26.11
C VAL A 188 -3.21 27.80 -27.13
N GLY A 189 -2.92 27.35 -28.37
CA GLY A 189 -3.92 27.21 -29.44
C GLY A 189 -4.70 28.47 -29.80
N LEU A 190 -4.27 29.64 -29.30
CA LEU A 190 -4.95 30.93 -29.39
C LEU A 190 -3.94 32.02 -29.75
N PRO A 191 -4.31 33.00 -30.60
CA PRO A 191 -3.47 34.16 -30.85
C PRO A 191 -3.41 35.02 -29.58
N LEU A 192 -2.30 34.94 -28.86
CA LEU A 192 -2.09 35.74 -27.65
C LEU A 192 -1.45 37.08 -28.01
N GLY A 193 -2.27 38.13 -28.01
CA GLY A 193 -1.82 39.51 -28.07
C GLY A 193 -1.31 40.05 -26.73
N ALA A 194 -0.84 41.29 -26.75
CA ALA A 194 -0.31 41.98 -25.58
C ALA A 194 -1.35 42.13 -24.44
N GLU A 195 -2.64 42.13 -24.77
CA GLU A 195 -3.75 42.18 -23.81
C GLU A 195 -3.77 40.99 -22.83
N TYR A 196 -3.19 39.85 -23.23
CA TYR A 196 -3.09 38.66 -22.37
C TYR A 196 -1.87 38.66 -21.45
N GLY A 197 -1.03 39.71 -21.50
CA GLY A 197 0.23 39.78 -20.77
C GLY A 197 0.09 39.49 -19.28
N VAL A 198 -0.90 40.08 -18.60
CA VAL A 198 -1.14 39.84 -17.16
C VAL A 198 -1.51 38.39 -16.87
N CYS A 199 -2.43 37.82 -17.66
CA CYS A 199 -2.87 36.43 -17.47
C CYS A 199 -1.71 35.45 -17.71
N ALA A 200 -0.95 35.65 -18.79
CA ALA A 200 0.24 34.87 -19.10
C ALA A 200 1.29 34.99 -17.99
N ALA A 201 1.51 36.20 -17.48
CA ALA A 201 2.44 36.45 -16.39
C ALA A 201 2.04 35.72 -15.10
N MET A 202 0.75 35.76 -14.75
CA MET A 202 0.24 35.07 -13.57
C MET A 202 0.36 33.55 -13.70
N LEU A 203 0.06 33.01 -14.89
CA LEU A 203 0.25 31.60 -15.20
C LEU A 203 1.73 31.20 -15.08
N LEU A 204 2.64 31.95 -15.72
CA LEU A 204 4.07 31.69 -15.68
C LEU A 204 4.63 31.75 -14.26
N ALA A 205 4.17 32.71 -13.45
CA ALA A 205 4.55 32.80 -12.05
C ALA A 205 4.24 31.50 -11.32
N TYR A 206 3.02 30.98 -11.48
CA TYR A 206 2.64 29.70 -10.89
C TYR A 206 3.41 28.51 -11.48
N LEU A 207 3.60 28.45 -12.79
CA LEU A 207 4.29 27.33 -13.43
C LEU A 207 5.77 27.26 -13.04
N ARG A 208 6.45 28.40 -12.89
CA ARG A 208 7.88 28.45 -12.55
C ARG A 208 8.16 28.29 -11.07
N ARG A 209 7.28 28.80 -10.19
CA ARG A 209 7.53 28.86 -8.74
C ARG A 209 6.60 27.97 -7.91
N GLY A 210 5.53 27.42 -8.49
CA GLY A 210 4.57 26.56 -7.82
C GLY A 210 3.88 27.24 -6.64
N ARG A 211 4.16 26.78 -5.41
CA ARG A 211 3.63 27.42 -4.18
C ARG A 211 4.48 28.61 -3.70
N GLY A 212 5.73 28.73 -4.18
CA GLY A 212 6.67 29.80 -3.84
C GLY A 212 6.51 31.08 -4.66
N VAL A 213 5.35 31.30 -5.27
CA VAL A 213 5.07 32.51 -6.06
C VAL A 213 5.12 33.73 -5.14
N PRO A 214 5.84 34.80 -5.50
CA PRO A 214 5.88 36.01 -4.69
C PRO A 214 4.46 36.57 -4.50
N LEU A 215 4.20 37.02 -3.27
CA LEU A 215 2.94 37.67 -2.88
C LEU A 215 1.69 36.80 -3.09
N ASN A 216 1.81 35.46 -2.99
CA ASN A 216 0.67 34.56 -2.97
C ASN A 216 -0.15 34.70 -1.68
N MET A 217 -1.45 34.98 -1.81
CA MET A 217 -2.40 35.16 -0.71
C MET A 217 -3.08 33.85 -0.27
N ARG A 218 -2.90 32.73 -1.00
CA ARG A 218 -3.40 31.40 -0.59
C ARG A 218 -2.51 30.82 0.53
N GLN A 219 -2.60 31.41 1.72
CA GLN A 219 -1.80 31.04 2.91
C GLN A 219 -2.69 30.81 4.13
N GLY A 220 -2.16 30.10 5.14
CA GLY A 220 -2.84 29.88 6.42
C GLY A 220 -4.20 29.17 6.25
N GLU A 221 -5.26 29.77 6.79
CA GLU A 221 -6.63 29.22 6.67
C GLU A 221 -7.14 29.20 5.22
N PHE A 222 -6.58 30.03 4.34
CA PHE A 222 -6.89 30.07 2.92
C PHE A 222 -5.85 29.32 2.07
N ALA A 223 -4.98 28.51 2.69
CA ALA A 223 -4.09 27.66 1.94
C ALA A 223 -4.92 26.72 1.05
N TYR A 224 -4.46 26.51 -0.18
CA TYR A 224 -5.08 25.52 -1.06
C TYR A 224 -4.90 24.13 -0.44
N GLN A 225 -5.97 23.63 0.18
CA GLN A 225 -6.08 22.24 0.58
C GLN A 225 -6.30 21.47 -0.72
N GLY A 226 -5.26 20.79 -1.20
CA GLY A 226 -5.30 20.11 -2.50
C GLY A 226 -6.46 19.12 -2.60
N GLU A 227 -6.68 18.60 -3.81
CA GLU A 227 -7.69 17.57 -4.10
C GLU A 227 -7.59 16.34 -3.18
N PHE A 228 -6.46 16.14 -2.48
CA PHE A 228 -6.28 15.13 -1.44
C PHE A 228 -7.19 15.29 -0.20
N SER A 229 -7.84 16.43 0.02
CA SER A 229 -8.88 16.54 1.06
C SER A 229 -10.06 15.59 0.77
N LEU A 230 -10.37 15.36 -0.50
CA LEU A 230 -11.38 14.37 -0.94
C LEU A 230 -10.90 12.94 -0.67
N TYR A 231 -9.62 12.65 -0.95
CA TYR A 231 -9.05 11.32 -0.74
C TYR A 231 -8.65 11.01 0.71
N ARG A 232 -8.57 12.01 1.60
CA ARG A 232 -8.20 11.81 3.00
C ARG A 232 -9.14 10.82 3.69
N GLY A 233 -10.45 10.88 3.39
CA GLY A 233 -11.43 9.94 3.93
C GLY A 233 -11.30 8.52 3.36
N GLU A 234 -10.78 8.37 2.16
CA GLU A 234 -10.59 7.07 1.50
C GLU A 234 -9.27 6.42 1.93
N ALA A 235 -8.20 7.22 2.02
CA ALA A 235 -6.91 6.80 2.55
C ALA A 235 -6.99 6.36 4.02
N ILE A 236 -7.77 7.06 4.86
CA ILE A 236 -8.00 6.63 6.25
C ILE A 236 -8.73 5.29 6.29
N ARG A 237 -9.77 5.09 5.45
CA ARG A 237 -10.49 3.80 5.37
C ARG A 237 -9.58 2.66 4.92
N LEU A 238 -8.73 2.87 3.92
CA LEU A 238 -7.73 1.90 3.49
C LEU A 238 -6.69 1.60 4.58
N GLY A 239 -6.22 2.62 5.29
CA GLY A 239 -5.28 2.47 6.40
C GLY A 239 -5.85 1.68 7.57
N VAL A 240 -7.11 1.92 7.93
CA VAL A 240 -7.83 1.14 8.95
C VAL A 240 -7.99 -0.31 8.50
N GLY A 241 -8.38 -0.55 7.24
CA GLY A 241 -8.49 -1.90 6.67
C GLY A 241 -7.18 -2.68 6.71
N LEU A 242 -6.07 -2.05 6.31
CA LEU A 242 -4.73 -2.65 6.36
C LEU A 242 -4.32 -2.99 7.81
N THR A 243 -4.62 -2.11 8.76
CA THR A 243 -4.31 -2.31 10.18
C THR A 243 -5.08 -3.50 10.76
N VAL A 244 -6.37 -3.62 10.44
CA VAL A 244 -7.19 -4.77 10.86
C VAL A 244 -6.68 -6.07 10.25
N LEU A 245 -6.32 -6.07 8.97
CA LEU A 245 -5.73 -7.25 8.31
C LEU A 245 -4.41 -7.66 8.95
N LEU A 246 -3.54 -6.71 9.28
CA LEU A 246 -2.28 -6.97 10.00
C LEU A 246 -2.53 -7.55 11.38
N LEU A 247 -3.48 -7.00 12.14
CA LEU A 247 -3.83 -7.53 13.46
C LEU A 247 -4.42 -8.94 13.39
N LEU A 248 -5.26 -9.23 12.39
CA LEU A 248 -5.79 -10.57 12.16
C LEU A 248 -4.70 -11.56 11.74
N ALA A 249 -3.77 -11.15 10.88
CA ALA A 249 -2.64 -11.98 10.47
C ALA A 249 -1.72 -12.31 11.65
N ILE A 250 -1.37 -11.31 12.46
CA ILE A 250 -0.56 -11.49 13.67
C ILE A 250 -1.32 -12.36 14.68
N GLY A 251 -2.61 -12.09 14.91
CA GLY A 251 -3.45 -12.87 15.82
C GLY A 251 -3.57 -14.34 15.41
N GLY A 252 -3.76 -14.62 14.11
CA GLY A 252 -3.76 -15.97 13.57
C GLY A 252 -2.44 -16.68 13.80
N GLN A 253 -1.32 -16.02 13.49
CA GLN A 253 0.00 -16.62 13.66
C GLN A 253 0.35 -16.91 15.12
N VAL A 254 -0.05 -16.02 16.03
CA VAL A 254 0.09 -16.24 17.48
C VAL A 254 -0.80 -17.40 17.93
N GLY A 255 -2.04 -17.48 17.44
CA GLY A 255 -2.97 -18.58 17.73
C GLY A 255 -2.41 -19.94 17.32
N ASP A 256 -1.93 -20.05 16.08
CA ASP A 256 -1.33 -21.28 15.56
C ASP A 256 -0.10 -21.71 16.38
N TYR A 257 0.74 -20.75 16.78
CA TYR A 257 1.90 -21.01 17.63
C TYR A 257 1.49 -21.54 19.02
N TYR A 258 0.46 -20.96 19.65
CA TYR A 258 -0.04 -21.45 20.94
C TYR A 258 -0.68 -22.84 20.83
N MET A 259 -1.46 -23.09 19.78
CA MET A 259 -2.06 -24.41 19.53
C MET A 259 -1.00 -25.48 19.27
N ALA A 260 -0.01 -25.21 18.43
CA ALA A 260 1.10 -26.13 18.20
C ALA A 260 1.86 -26.47 19.50
N LYS A 261 2.10 -25.45 20.34
CA LYS A 261 2.76 -25.62 21.64
C LYS A 261 1.91 -26.40 22.65
N GLN A 262 0.59 -26.27 22.59
CA GLN A 262 -0.33 -27.04 23.42
C GLN A 262 -0.29 -28.52 23.02
N ILE A 263 -0.41 -28.80 21.71
CA ILE A 263 -0.35 -30.14 21.15
C ILE A 263 0.99 -30.81 21.50
N GLU A 264 2.11 -30.09 21.40
CA GLU A 264 3.42 -30.63 21.79
C GLU A 264 3.46 -31.07 23.26
N LYS A 265 2.85 -30.29 24.17
CA LYS A 265 2.75 -30.66 25.58
C LYS A 265 1.89 -31.91 25.78
N ASP A 266 0.71 -31.95 25.17
CA ASP A 266 -0.23 -33.07 25.31
C ASP A 266 0.37 -34.37 24.76
N VAL A 267 1.05 -34.30 23.60
CA VAL A 267 1.79 -35.42 23.01
C VAL A 267 2.91 -35.86 23.94
N ARG A 268 3.72 -34.94 24.46
CA ARG A 268 4.82 -35.25 25.37
C ARG A 268 4.34 -35.91 26.68
N ASP A 269 3.25 -35.42 27.23
CA ASP A 269 2.66 -35.96 28.47
C ASP A 269 2.07 -37.35 28.23
N GLY A 270 1.40 -37.58 27.10
CA GLY A 270 0.92 -38.89 26.66
C GLY A 270 2.07 -39.90 26.48
N PHE A 271 3.15 -39.50 25.81
CA PHE A 271 4.35 -40.31 25.66
C PHE A 271 4.97 -40.65 27.02
N CYS A 272 5.08 -39.68 27.93
CA CYS A 272 5.71 -39.91 29.22
C CYS A 272 4.89 -40.85 30.13
N GLN A 273 3.55 -40.81 30.01
CA GLN A 273 2.68 -41.78 30.69
C GLN A 273 2.77 -43.18 30.09
N ALA A 274 2.82 -43.31 28.76
CA ALA A 274 2.96 -44.59 28.08
C ALA A 274 4.28 -45.29 28.43
N THR A 275 5.40 -44.55 28.43
CA THR A 275 6.72 -45.12 28.76
C THR A 275 6.82 -45.53 30.23
N LYS A 276 6.15 -44.83 31.16
CA LYS A 276 6.07 -45.24 32.57
C LYS A 276 5.39 -46.61 32.73
N LYS A 277 4.35 -46.89 31.94
CA LYS A 277 3.62 -48.18 31.99
C LYS A 277 4.41 -49.34 31.38
N ILE A 278 5.19 -49.08 30.34
CA ILE A 278 5.89 -50.13 29.57
C ILE A 278 7.31 -50.39 30.10
N VAL A 279 8.06 -49.34 30.44
CA VAL A 279 9.50 -49.42 30.75
C VAL A 279 9.76 -49.26 32.27
N GLY A 280 8.75 -48.90 33.06
CA GLY A 280 8.88 -48.73 34.53
C GLY A 280 9.63 -47.46 34.97
N ARG A 281 10.15 -46.66 34.04
CA ARG A 281 10.79 -45.36 34.29
C ARG A 281 10.21 -44.28 33.37
N LYS A 282 10.17 -43.03 33.84
CA LYS A 282 9.68 -41.87 33.06
C LYS A 282 10.75 -41.43 32.07
N VAL A 283 10.50 -41.59 30.77
CA VAL A 283 11.30 -41.00 29.70
C VAL A 283 10.34 -40.19 28.84
N CYS A 284 10.47 -38.86 28.87
CA CYS A 284 9.52 -37.96 28.21
C CYS A 284 10.01 -37.45 26.84
N SER A 285 11.17 -37.89 26.36
CA SER A 285 11.69 -37.55 25.02
C SER A 285 11.58 -38.76 24.07
N PRO A 286 10.92 -38.62 22.92
CA PRO A 286 10.73 -39.71 21.95
C PRO A 286 12.05 -40.37 21.51
N ASP A 287 13.09 -39.58 21.28
CA ASP A 287 14.40 -40.08 20.80
C ASP A 287 15.13 -40.92 21.86
N ALA A 288 15.00 -40.56 23.14
CA ALA A 288 15.58 -41.34 24.23
C ALA A 288 14.81 -42.66 24.47
N ALA A 289 13.49 -42.66 24.26
CA ALA A 289 12.69 -43.89 24.39
C ALA A 289 13.03 -44.89 23.26
N LEU A 290 13.18 -44.41 22.03
CA LEU A 290 13.55 -45.23 20.87
C LEU A 290 14.96 -45.81 20.97
N SER A 291 15.92 -45.09 21.56
CA SER A 291 17.27 -45.60 21.77
C SER A 291 17.34 -46.69 22.85
N ILE A 292 16.53 -46.60 23.91
CA ILE A 292 16.44 -47.65 24.95
C ILE A 292 15.82 -48.94 24.37
N VAL A 293 14.79 -48.85 23.53
CA VAL A 293 14.16 -50.03 22.91
C VAL A 293 15.07 -50.72 21.89
N ARG A 294 15.98 -49.98 21.26
CA ARG A 294 16.89 -50.49 20.22
C ARG A 294 18.18 -51.13 20.77
N GLN A 295 18.48 -51.02 22.06
CA GLN A 295 19.68 -51.63 22.64
C GLN A 295 19.44 -53.11 23.00
N PRO A 296 20.39 -54.03 22.69
CA PRO A 296 20.33 -55.41 23.16
C PRO A 296 20.41 -55.45 24.69
N ALA A 297 19.62 -56.32 25.31
CA ALA A 297 19.42 -56.37 26.76
C ALA A 297 20.76 -56.49 27.52
N ASP A 298 21.17 -55.40 28.15
CA ASP A 298 22.34 -55.36 29.02
C ASP A 298 21.90 -55.58 30.47
N THR A 299 22.63 -56.42 31.20
CA THR A 299 22.21 -57.08 32.46
C THR A 299 22.09 -56.12 33.65
N ALA A 300 22.31 -54.81 33.44
CA ALA A 300 22.26 -53.78 34.46
C ALA A 300 20.85 -53.19 34.71
N THR A 301 19.85 -53.49 33.87
CA THR A 301 18.53 -52.80 33.92
C THR A 301 17.35 -53.62 34.42
N GLY A 302 17.53 -54.89 34.81
CA GLY A 302 16.44 -55.72 35.33
C GLY A 302 15.34 -56.03 34.30
N LEU A 303 15.61 -55.80 33.01
CA LEU A 303 14.77 -56.20 31.90
C LEU A 303 14.96 -57.71 31.66
N PHE A 304 14.02 -58.50 32.20
CA PHE A 304 13.97 -59.94 31.98
C PHE A 304 13.32 -60.24 30.62
N ARG A 305 14.14 -60.64 29.64
CA ARG A 305 13.66 -61.31 28.43
C ARG A 305 13.81 -62.82 28.69
N PRO A 306 12.70 -63.59 28.74
CA PRO A 306 12.79 -65.04 28.84
C PRO A 306 13.53 -65.62 27.63
N ASP A 307 14.39 -66.62 27.85
CA ASP A 307 15.13 -67.31 26.78
C ASP A 307 14.19 -68.06 25.82
N TYR A 308 13.00 -68.42 26.28
CA TYR A 308 11.96 -69.09 25.49
C TYR A 308 10.67 -68.26 25.48
N SER A 309 10.17 -67.96 24.28
CA SER A 309 8.88 -67.30 24.12
C SER A 309 7.73 -68.29 24.33
N ALA A 310 6.53 -67.78 24.65
CA ALA A 310 5.33 -68.61 24.74
C ALA A 310 5.10 -69.43 23.45
N ALA A 311 5.35 -68.84 22.28
CA ALA A 311 5.25 -69.53 20.99
C ALA A 311 6.23 -70.71 20.88
N THR A 312 7.46 -70.55 21.38
CA THR A 312 8.48 -71.61 21.38
C THR A 312 8.08 -72.75 22.32
N LEU A 313 7.50 -72.45 23.48
CA LEU A 313 6.98 -73.47 24.41
C LEU A 313 5.83 -74.27 23.80
N PHE A 314 4.91 -73.61 23.08
CA PHE A 314 3.82 -74.29 22.38
C PHE A 314 4.34 -75.19 21.25
N GLU A 315 5.31 -74.72 20.46
CA GLU A 315 5.94 -75.54 19.42
C GLU A 315 6.59 -76.80 20.01
N MET A 316 7.35 -76.66 21.09
CA MET A 316 7.98 -77.81 21.77
C MET A 316 6.94 -78.80 22.29
N THR A 317 5.88 -78.31 22.92
CA THR A 317 4.78 -79.15 23.41
C THR A 317 4.12 -79.91 22.26
N SER A 318 3.89 -79.25 21.13
CA SER A 318 3.30 -79.87 19.94
C SER A 318 4.20 -80.90 19.27
N ARG A 319 5.53 -80.76 19.35
CA ARG A 319 6.47 -81.76 18.81
C ARG A 319 6.56 -83.01 19.68
N VAL A 320 6.42 -82.84 20.99
CA VAL A 320 6.47 -83.96 21.96
C VAL A 320 5.21 -84.81 21.89
N ILE A 321 4.05 -84.20 21.63
CA ILE A 321 2.79 -84.91 21.38
C ILE A 321 2.78 -85.34 19.91
N GLY A 322 3.56 -86.38 19.60
CA GLY A 322 3.57 -86.98 18.27
C GLY A 322 2.25 -87.69 17.94
N PRO A 323 1.97 -88.02 16.66
CA PRO A 323 0.75 -88.69 16.23
C PRO A 323 0.55 -90.09 16.84
N ASP A 324 1.61 -90.69 17.40
CA ASP A 324 1.57 -92.00 18.04
C ASP A 324 1.09 -91.97 19.51
N LEU A 325 1.03 -90.78 20.14
CA LEU A 325 0.46 -90.57 21.47
C LEU A 325 -0.90 -89.88 21.35
N ASP A 326 -1.97 -90.67 21.39
CA ASP A 326 -3.35 -90.18 21.33
C ASP A 326 -3.75 -89.52 22.68
N ILE A 327 -3.29 -88.29 22.86
CA ILE A 327 -3.48 -87.46 24.06
C ILE A 327 -4.09 -86.12 23.67
N GLY A 328 -5.30 -85.85 24.16
CA GLY A 328 -5.98 -84.57 23.98
C GLY A 328 -5.76 -83.66 25.18
N LEU A 329 -4.94 -82.62 25.04
CA LEU A 329 -4.81 -81.55 26.04
C LEU A 329 -5.99 -80.58 25.92
N LYS A 330 -6.66 -80.30 27.04
CA LYS A 330 -7.81 -79.38 27.12
C LYS A 330 -7.43 -78.03 27.68
N GLU A 331 -6.43 -77.98 28.55
CA GLU A 331 -6.03 -76.76 29.25
C GLU A 331 -4.51 -76.81 29.48
N ILE A 332 -3.82 -75.71 29.17
CA ILE A 332 -2.40 -75.51 29.45
C ILE A 332 -2.26 -74.15 30.11
N ASP A 333 -1.84 -74.16 31.38
CA ASP A 333 -1.55 -72.97 32.17
C ASP A 333 -0.04 -72.83 32.32
N ILE A 334 0.47 -71.62 32.03
CA ILE A 334 1.89 -71.28 32.20
C ILE A 334 1.98 -70.21 33.29
N ALA A 335 2.53 -70.59 34.45
CA ALA A 335 2.83 -69.66 35.53
C ALA A 335 4.32 -69.30 35.46
N ILE A 336 4.62 -68.05 35.09
CA ILE A 336 5.97 -67.49 35.07
C ILE A 336 6.11 -66.60 36.31
N GLU A 337 7.00 -66.97 37.22
CA GLU A 337 7.27 -66.16 38.41
C GLU A 337 8.47 -65.24 38.19
N VAL A 338 8.38 -64.01 38.70
CA VAL A 338 9.42 -62.97 38.49
C VAL A 338 10.61 -63.17 39.43
N ASP A 339 10.46 -63.99 40.48
CA ASP A 339 11.49 -64.27 41.47
C ASP A 339 12.31 -65.51 41.09
N ARG A 340 13.65 -65.42 41.20
CA ARG A 340 14.57 -66.53 40.88
C ARG A 340 14.50 -67.70 41.87
N SER A 341 13.83 -67.51 43.00
CA SER A 341 13.72 -68.52 44.05
C SER A 341 12.68 -69.61 43.75
N THR A 342 11.73 -69.33 42.86
CA THR A 342 10.63 -70.22 42.47
C THR A 342 10.76 -70.65 41.01
N PRO A 343 10.71 -71.96 40.71
CA PRO A 343 10.77 -72.43 39.33
C PRO A 343 9.47 -72.12 38.59
N ASP A 344 9.57 -71.71 37.33
CA ASP A 344 8.41 -71.58 36.44
C ASP A 344 7.69 -72.92 36.31
N VAL A 345 6.35 -72.90 36.34
CA VAL A 345 5.52 -74.11 36.33
C VAL A 345 4.58 -74.10 35.13
N ILE A 346 4.70 -75.12 34.30
CA ILE A 346 3.74 -75.42 33.23
C ILE A 346 2.81 -76.53 33.73
N ARG A 347 1.50 -76.28 33.70
CA ARG A 347 0.47 -77.25 34.07
C ARG A 347 -0.38 -77.56 32.86
N ALA A 348 -0.48 -78.84 32.50
CA ALA A 348 -1.34 -79.29 31.42
C ALA A 348 -2.37 -80.29 31.96
N LYS A 349 -3.62 -80.17 31.51
CA LYS A 349 -4.71 -81.12 31.78
C LYS A 349 -5.25 -81.67 30.48
N GLY A 350 -5.49 -82.97 30.42
CA GLY A 350 -5.96 -83.64 29.22
C GLY A 350 -6.50 -85.04 29.47
N ASN A 351 -6.88 -85.69 28.38
CA ASN A 351 -7.34 -87.07 28.33
C ASN A 351 -6.33 -87.92 27.55
N ALA A 352 -6.08 -89.15 28.01
CA ALA A 352 -5.23 -90.13 27.32
C ALA A 352 -5.94 -91.49 27.28
N ILE A 353 -5.64 -92.32 26.28
CA ILE A 353 -6.27 -93.65 26.10
C ILE A 353 -5.84 -94.65 27.18
N SER A 354 -4.62 -94.53 27.71
CA SER A 354 -4.09 -95.43 28.74
C SER A 354 -3.25 -94.68 29.78
N PHE A 355 -3.05 -95.31 30.94
CA PHE A 355 -2.11 -94.80 31.95
C PHE A 355 -0.65 -94.85 31.44
N ASP A 356 -0.31 -95.82 30.60
CA ASP A 356 1.01 -95.93 29.98
C ASP A 356 1.31 -94.74 29.07
N ALA A 357 0.32 -94.24 28.32
CA ALA A 357 0.48 -93.06 27.47
C ALA A 357 0.84 -91.80 28.28
N THR A 358 0.30 -91.65 29.50
CA THR A 358 0.64 -90.52 30.37
C THR A 358 2.05 -90.61 30.97
N GLU A 359 2.56 -91.82 31.23
CA GLU A 359 3.95 -92.01 31.68
C GLU A 359 4.95 -91.82 30.53
N GLN A 360 4.63 -92.25 29.32
CA GLN A 360 5.44 -91.96 28.13
C GLN A 360 5.53 -90.45 27.85
N LEU A 361 4.42 -89.73 28.01
CA LEU A 361 4.41 -88.27 27.88
C LEU A 361 5.32 -87.61 28.93
N LYS A 362 5.25 -88.05 30.19
CA LYS A 362 6.11 -87.56 31.27
C LYS A 362 7.59 -87.74 30.94
N GLN A 363 7.97 -88.93 30.46
CA GLN A 363 9.34 -89.22 30.04
C GLN A 363 9.80 -88.36 28.86
N ALA A 364 8.94 -88.16 27.85
CA ALA A 364 9.25 -87.35 26.69
C ALA A 364 9.49 -85.86 27.04
N PHE A 365 8.77 -85.33 28.05
CA PHE A 365 9.01 -83.99 28.58
C PHE A 365 10.28 -83.90 29.45
N SER A 366 10.66 -84.95 30.19
CA SER A 366 11.88 -84.95 31.03
C SER A 366 13.18 -84.80 30.23
N VAL A 367 13.17 -85.11 28.93
CA VAL A 367 14.36 -85.01 28.05
C VAL A 367 14.54 -83.59 27.48
N GLN A 368 13.53 -82.72 27.59
CA GLN A 368 13.59 -81.38 26.99
C GLN A 368 14.52 -80.44 27.77
N PRO A 369 15.34 -79.61 27.09
CA PRO A 369 16.34 -78.76 27.74
C PRO A 369 15.75 -77.72 28.73
N CYS A 370 14.48 -77.34 28.54
CA CYS A 370 13.79 -76.35 29.35
C CYS A 370 13.05 -76.95 30.57
N VAL A 371 13.03 -78.28 30.73
CA VAL A 371 12.26 -78.95 31.80
C VAL A 371 13.23 -79.55 32.83
N ARG A 372 13.18 -79.03 34.06
CA ARG A 372 13.99 -79.58 35.18
C ARG A 372 13.33 -80.77 35.87
N GLU A 373 12.01 -80.76 35.96
CA GLU A 373 11.24 -81.80 36.63
C GLU A 373 9.85 -81.93 35.99
N SER A 374 9.37 -83.18 35.84
CA SER A 374 8.00 -83.47 35.40
C SER A 374 7.32 -84.43 36.39
N ARG A 375 6.11 -84.08 36.84
CA ARG A 375 5.31 -84.86 37.78
C ARG A 375 3.87 -84.99 37.27
N ILE A 376 3.23 -86.10 37.61
CA ILE A 376 1.81 -86.33 37.35
C ILE A 376 1.06 -86.10 38.67
N ASP A 377 0.29 -85.03 38.75
CA ASP A 377 -0.40 -84.65 39.99
C ASP A 377 -1.59 -85.57 40.33
N LYS A 378 -2.44 -85.89 39.34
CA LYS A 378 -3.67 -86.69 39.53
C LYS A 378 -4.02 -87.49 38.27
N GLN A 379 -4.34 -88.76 38.44
CA GLN A 379 -4.86 -89.66 37.40
C GLN A 379 -6.17 -90.29 37.88
N ARG A 380 -7.20 -90.30 37.02
CA ARG A 380 -8.49 -90.93 37.32
C ARG A 380 -9.01 -91.69 36.11
N LYS A 381 -9.32 -92.98 36.29
CA LYS A 381 -9.97 -93.79 35.24
C LYS A 381 -11.41 -93.30 35.03
N GLN A 382 -11.71 -92.79 33.84
CA GLN A 382 -13.07 -92.45 33.46
C GLN A 382 -13.78 -93.75 33.02
N ARG A 383 -14.84 -94.17 33.73
CA ARG A 383 -15.69 -95.30 33.29
C ARG A 383 -16.49 -94.84 32.06
N GLY A 384 -16.21 -95.45 30.91
CA GLY A 384 -16.75 -95.02 29.62
C GLY A 384 -18.25 -95.31 29.43
N SER A 385 -18.93 -94.41 28.73
CA SER A 385 -20.10 -94.72 27.90
C SER A 385 -19.73 -94.49 26.44
N SER A 386 -20.00 -95.52 25.64
CA SER A 386 -19.85 -95.69 24.19
C SER A 386 -20.10 -94.46 23.30
N GLY A 387 -19.29 -94.33 22.24
CA GLY A 387 -19.69 -93.60 21.03
C GLY A 387 -18.57 -92.88 20.30
N PHE A 388 -17.50 -93.59 19.89
CA PHE A 388 -16.55 -93.10 18.89
C PHE A 388 -17.22 -93.26 17.51
N HIS A 389 -17.41 -92.16 16.78
CA HIS A 389 -17.76 -92.16 15.36
C HIS A 389 -16.75 -91.32 14.61
N GLY A 390 -16.11 -91.99 13.64
CA GLY A 390 -15.03 -91.46 12.84
C GLY A 390 -15.49 -90.44 11.80
N TYR A 391 -14.47 -89.80 11.28
CA TYR A 391 -14.41 -88.87 10.15
C TYR A 391 -15.36 -89.20 8.99
N GLY A 392 -16.01 -88.15 8.49
CA GLY A 392 -16.66 -88.10 7.18
C GLY A 392 -16.69 -86.66 6.70
N GLU A 393 -15.97 -86.37 5.63
CA GLU A 393 -15.91 -85.10 4.92
C GLU A 393 -17.19 -84.81 4.10
N ASP A 394 -17.28 -83.53 3.69
CA ASP A 394 -17.89 -83.02 2.44
C ASP A 394 -19.39 -82.64 2.42
N PRO A 395 -19.91 -81.83 1.45
CA PRO A 395 -19.43 -80.58 0.82
C PRO A 395 -20.51 -79.45 0.80
N MET A 396 -20.15 -78.30 0.20
CA MET A 396 -20.97 -77.17 -0.30
C MET A 396 -22.50 -77.34 -0.52
N ARG A 397 -23.26 -76.27 -0.21
CA ARG A 397 -24.20 -75.54 -1.14
C ARG A 397 -24.79 -74.31 -0.42
N ARG A 398 -24.54 -73.08 -0.91
CA ARG A 398 -25.23 -72.28 -1.96
C ARG A 398 -26.63 -71.76 -1.60
N GLY A 399 -26.85 -70.48 -1.92
CA GLY A 399 -28.16 -69.84 -2.06
C GLY A 399 -28.10 -68.39 -1.55
N ASP A 400 -27.54 -67.44 -2.30
CA ASP A 400 -28.15 -66.78 -3.48
C ASP A 400 -29.28 -65.82 -3.09
N ASP A 401 -29.04 -64.52 -3.30
CA ASP A 401 -29.95 -63.48 -3.80
C ASP A 401 -29.39 -62.11 -3.37
N SER A 402 -29.47 -61.01 -4.11
CA SER A 402 -29.52 -60.73 -5.53
C SER A 402 -29.50 -59.20 -5.66
N ARG A 403 -28.94 -58.72 -6.77
CA ARG A 403 -29.42 -57.57 -7.56
C ARG A 403 -29.97 -56.35 -6.81
N ARG A 404 -29.30 -55.20 -7.02
CA ARG A 404 -29.69 -54.09 -7.91
C ARG A 404 -28.67 -52.96 -7.68
N ASN A 405 -27.86 -52.54 -8.64
CA ASN A 405 -28.18 -51.96 -9.95
C ASN A 405 -28.90 -50.61 -9.86
N ALA A 406 -28.43 -49.67 -10.71
CA ALA A 406 -28.78 -48.26 -10.85
C ALA A 406 -28.25 -47.36 -9.71
N GLY A 407 -27.31 -46.44 -9.93
CA GLY A 407 -26.98 -45.74 -11.16
C GLY A 407 -27.67 -44.37 -11.18
N LEU A 408 -26.86 -43.39 -11.58
CA LEU A 408 -27.25 -42.15 -12.24
C LEU A 408 -28.06 -41.13 -11.42
N LEU A 409 -27.43 -39.98 -11.19
CA LEU A 409 -27.82 -38.64 -11.66
C LEU A 409 -26.96 -37.66 -10.82
N GLY A 410 -26.03 -36.87 -11.36
CA GLY A 410 -25.90 -36.35 -12.71
C GLY A 410 -26.88 -35.20 -12.91
N ARG A 411 -26.33 -33.98 -13.05
CA ARG A 411 -26.94 -32.64 -13.16
C ARG A 411 -27.12 -31.95 -11.80
N GLU A 412 -26.66 -30.72 -11.59
CA GLU A 412 -26.26 -29.61 -12.47
C GLU A 412 -25.27 -28.71 -11.72
#